data_AF-A0AA96LHU6-F1
#
_entry.id   AF-A0AA96LHU6-F1
#
_cell.length_a   1.000
_cell.length_b   1.000
_cell.length_c   1.000
_cell.angle_alpha   90.00
_cell.angle_beta   90.00
_cell.angle_gamma   90.00
#
_symmetry.space_group_name_H-M   'P 1'
#
loop_
_entity.id
_entity.type
_entity.pdbx_description
1 polymer ?
#
loop_
_entity_poly.entity_id
_entity_poly.type
_entity_poly.pdbx_seq_one_letter_code
_entity_poly.pdbx_strand_id
1 'polypeptide(L)' 'MRKNRRLDAEIESVKKHLALIAHKYQYNFRHPQVVAVSERLDRLILRQMKP' A
#
# COMPACT_ATOMS: atom_id res chain seq x y z
N MET A 1 -21.14 2.03 7.93
CA MET A 1 -20.45 1.59 6.69
C MET A 1 -19.86 0.20 6.91
N ARG A 2 -20.31 -0.82 6.19
CA ARG A 2 -19.65 -2.13 6.21
C ARG A 2 -18.34 -1.99 5.45
N LYS A 3 -17.26 -1.61 6.15
CA LYS A 3 -15.89 -1.64 5.61
C LYS A 3 -15.65 -3.00 4.97
N ASN A 4 -15.23 -3.00 3.72
CA ASN A 4 -15.01 -4.22 2.96
C ASN A 4 -13.78 -4.93 3.56
N ARG A 5 -14.00 -5.85 4.52
CA ARG A 5 -12.94 -6.52 5.30
C ARG A 5 -11.83 -7.12 4.44
N ARG A 6 -12.16 -7.54 3.21
CA ARG A 6 -11.20 -8.05 2.24
C ARG A 6 -10.26 -6.95 1.72
N LEU A 7 -10.81 -5.78 1.41
CA LEU A 7 -10.03 -4.62 0.99
C LEU A 7 -9.15 -4.10 2.13
N ASP A 8 -9.66 -4.10 3.36
CA ASP A 8 -8.88 -3.72 4.55
C ASP A 8 -7.68 -4.68 4.74
N ALA A 9 -7.90 -5.99 4.62
CA ALA A 9 -6.83 -6.98 4.71
C ALA A 9 -5.79 -6.81 3.59
N GLU A 10 -6.23 -6.47 2.38
CA GLU A 10 -5.32 -6.21 1.26
C GLU A 10 -4.49 -4.93 1.51
N ILE A 11 -5.11 -3.86 1.99
CA ILE A 11 -4.42 -2.61 2.37
C ILE A 11 -3.35 -2.89 3.43
N GLU A 12 -3.69 -3.64 4.49
CA GLU A 12 -2.74 -3.99 5.54
C GLU A 12 -1.59 -4.87 5.03
N SER A 13 -1.87 -5.80 4.11
CA SER A 13 -0.83 -6.60 3.47
C SER A 13 0.14 -5.73 2.66
N VAL A 14 -0.39 -4.78 1.85
CA VAL A 14 0.43 -3.89 1.03
C VAL A 14 1.22 -2.89 1.89
N LYS A 15 0.67 -2.39 3.01
CA LYS A 15 1.43 -1.57 3.98
C LYS A 15 2.64 -2.30 4.52
N LYS A 16 2.48 -3.56 4.94
CA LYS A 16 3.60 -4.40 5.41
C LYS A 16 4.65 -4.61 4.33
N HIS A 17 4.21 -4.88 3.10
CA HIS A 17 5.13 -5.02 1.96
C HIS A 17 5.89 -3.71 1.68
N LEU A 18 5.21 -2.56 1.72
CA LEU A 18 5.84 -1.25 1.55
C LEU A 18 6.91 -1.01 2.62
N ALA A 19 6.61 -1.32 3.89
CA ALA A 19 7.57 -1.19 4.97
C ALA A 19 8.83 -2.06 4.76
N LEU A 20 8.65 -3.31 4.33
CA LEU A 20 9.77 -4.22 4.02
C LEU A 20 10.62 -3.71 2.85
N ILE A 21 9.98 -3.24 1.77
CA ILE A 21 10.65 -2.74 0.58
C ILE A 21 11.35 -1.40 0.86
N ALA A 22 10.72 -0.51 1.62
CA ALA A 22 11.34 0.72 2.09
C ALA A 22 12.58 0.40 2.94
N HIS A 23 12.48 -0.53 3.89
CA HIS A 23 13.64 -0.93 4.69
C HIS A 23 14.76 -1.54 3.84
N LYS A 24 14.43 -2.45 2.90
CA LYS A 24 15.39 -3.05 1.96
C LYS A 24 16.15 -2.02 1.14
N TYR A 25 15.46 -0.96 0.70
CA TYR A 25 16.06 0.12 -0.09
C TYR A 25 16.45 1.33 0.75
N GLN A 26 16.71 1.13 2.05
CA GLN A 26 17.22 2.16 2.96
C GLN A 26 16.37 3.44 2.96
N TYR A 27 15.05 3.27 2.89
CA TYR A 27 14.06 4.35 2.83
C TYR A 27 14.23 5.29 1.63
N ASN A 28 14.86 4.82 0.55
CA ASN A 28 14.86 5.53 -0.73
C ASN A 28 13.46 5.44 -1.37
N PHE A 29 12.59 6.37 -1.01
CA PHE A 29 11.24 6.45 -1.57
C PHE A 29 11.18 6.81 -3.05
N ARG A 30 12.32 7.15 -3.69
CA ARG A 30 12.42 7.32 -5.14
C ARG A 30 12.82 6.03 -5.85
N HIS A 31 13.18 4.97 -5.13
CA HIS A 31 13.52 3.69 -5.74
C HIS A 31 12.30 3.15 -6.49
N PRO A 32 12.42 2.70 -7.75
CA PRO A 32 11.27 2.32 -8.58
C PRO A 32 10.36 1.28 -7.94
N GLN A 33 10.92 0.34 -7.16
CA GLN A 33 10.12 -0.67 -6.45
C GLN A 33 9.35 -0.10 -5.25
N VAL A 34 9.92 0.90 -4.54
CA VAL A 34 9.21 1.55 -3.43
C VAL A 34 8.05 2.36 -4.00
N VAL A 35 8.28 3.11 -5.08
CA VAL A 35 7.25 3.87 -5.80
C VAL A 35 6.12 2.96 -6.28
N ALA A 36 6.43 1.85 -6.95
CA ALA A 36 5.43 0.94 -7.48
C ALA A 36 4.52 0.34 -6.38
N VAL A 37 5.08 0.03 -5.21
CA VAL A 37 4.31 -0.49 -4.06
C VAL A 37 3.48 0.65 -3.43
N SER A 38 4.01 1.86 -3.32
CA SER A 38 3.27 3.04 -2.86
C SER A 38 2.06 3.34 -3.74
N GLU A 39 2.25 3.39 -5.06
CA GLU A 39 1.14 3.63 -6.01
C GLU A 39 0.06 2.54 -5.93
N ARG A 40 0.48 1.28 -5.68
CA ARG A 40 -0.48 0.19 -5.46
C ARG A 40 -1.31 0.44 -4.19
N LEU A 41 -0.67 0.88 -3.11
CA LEU A 41 -1.35 1.22 -1.87
C LEU A 41 -2.35 2.37 -2.08
N ASP A 42 -1.94 3.43 -2.78
CA ASP A 42 -2.79 4.57 -3.08
C ASP A 42 -4.05 4.16 -3.86
N ARG A 43 -3.92 3.30 -4.86
CA ARG A 43 -5.07 2.76 -5.61
C ARG A 43 -6.05 2.01 -4.72
N LEU A 44 -5.57 1.25 -3.73
CA LEU A 44 -6.43 0.52 -2.80
C LEU A 44 -7.15 1.46 -1.83
N ILE A 45 -6.48 2.49 -1.33
CA ILE A 45 -7.07 3.52 -0.48
C ILE A 45 -8.16 4.28 -1.25
N LEU A 46 -7.88 4.70 -2.49
CA LEU A 46 -8.87 5.36 -3.34
C LEU A 46 -10.10 4.47 -3.61
N ARG A 47 -9.91 3.16 -3.78
CA ARG A 47 -11.04 2.21 -3.90
C ARG A 47 -11.85 2.10 -2.60
N GLN A 48 -11.22 2.25 -1.44
CA GLN A 48 -11.89 2.23 -0.13
C GLN A 48 -12.68 3.52 0.12
N MET A 49 -12.21 4.65 -0.41
CA MET A 49 -12.86 5.96 -0.28
C MET A 49 -14.03 6.17 -1.25
N LYS A 50 -14.12 5.38 -2.34
CA LYS A 50 -15.26 5.45 -3.24
C LYS A 50 -16.52 4.94 -2.52
N PRO A 51 -17.62 5.71 -2.54
CA PRO A 51 -18.86 5.39 -1.82
C PRO A 51 -19.54 4.11 -2.32
#